data_AF-A0A7S1MUT3-F1
#
_entry.id   AF-A0A7S1MUT3-F1
#
_cell.length_a   1.000
_cell.length_b   1.000
_cell.length_c   1.000
_cell.angle_alpha   90.00
_cell.angle_beta   90.00
_cell.angle_gamma   90.00
#
_symmetry.space_group_name_H-M   'P 1'
#
loop_
_entity.id
_entity.type
_entity.pdbx_description
1 polymer ?
#
loop_
_entity_poly.entity_id
_entity_poly.type
_entity_poly.pdbx_seq_one_letter_code
_entity_poly.pdbx_strand_id
1 'polypeptide(L)'
;AQGGAAGQGRQVAARPLDAGPPAAAMKAAVLLLAAGAAVAQPACDKPVYLTFDTGHMGVAPLIAETLKKHNAKATFFLASEPTLTGGTTLDETWAPWWRERVAEGHDFGSHTWEHDIFLEDVL
;
A
#
# COMPACT_ATOMS: atom_id res chain seq x y z
N ALA A 1 -3.85 93.60 13.67
CA ALA A 1 -4.63 92.40 14.02
C ALA A 1 -5.38 91.92 12.78
N GLN A 2 -5.64 90.61 12.69
CA GLN A 2 -6.13 89.83 11.52
C GLN A 2 -4.98 89.48 10.55
N GLY A 3 -4.46 88.25 10.42
CA GLY A 3 -4.98 86.92 10.75
C GLY A 3 -5.10 86.13 9.45
N GLY A 4 -4.02 85.47 9.02
CA GLY A 4 -3.97 84.70 7.77
C GLY A 4 -4.81 83.42 7.83
N ALA A 5 -5.56 83.14 6.76
CA ALA A 5 -6.26 81.89 6.57
C ALA A 5 -5.30 80.84 5.97
N ALA A 6 -5.03 79.77 6.72
CA ALA A 6 -4.33 78.60 6.22
C ALA A 6 -5.30 77.72 5.43
N GLY A 7 -5.03 77.52 4.13
CA GLY A 7 -5.74 76.57 3.29
C GLY A 7 -5.41 75.12 3.66
N GLN A 8 -6.43 74.32 3.94
CA GLN A 8 -6.29 72.93 4.35
C GLN A 8 -6.13 72.02 3.10
N GLY A 9 -4.91 71.53 2.87
CA GLY A 9 -4.62 70.51 1.86
C GLY A 9 -5.20 69.16 2.27
N ARG A 10 -6.11 68.61 1.45
CA ARG A 10 -6.73 67.29 1.67
C ARG A 10 -5.72 66.19 1.34
N GLN A 11 -5.23 65.46 2.35
CA GLN A 11 -4.44 64.25 2.13
C GLN A 11 -5.33 63.15 1.53
N VAL A 12 -4.86 62.53 0.45
CA VAL A 12 -5.49 61.34 -0.15
C VAL A 12 -4.83 60.12 0.48
N ALA A 13 -5.61 59.34 1.25
CA ALA A 13 -5.13 58.08 1.83
C ALA A 13 -4.95 57.03 0.72
N ALA A 14 -3.80 56.35 0.72
CA ALA A 14 -3.53 55.21 -0.16
C ALA A 14 -4.45 54.03 0.21
N ARG A 15 -5.08 53.41 -0.79
CA ARG A 15 -5.89 52.20 -0.62
C ARG A 15 -4.96 51.01 -0.37
N PRO A 16 -5.21 50.16 0.63
CA PRO A 16 -4.46 48.92 0.79
C PRO A 16 -4.76 47.99 -0.39
N LEU A 17 -3.72 47.35 -0.91
CA LEU A 17 -3.83 46.29 -1.90
C LEU A 17 -4.53 45.09 -1.26
N ASP A 18 -5.59 44.59 -1.90
CA ASP A 18 -6.32 43.41 -1.46
C ASP A 18 -5.35 42.23 -1.30
N ALA A 19 -5.26 41.71 -0.07
CA ALA A 19 -4.48 40.53 0.23
C ALA A 19 -5.07 39.34 -0.54
N GLY A 20 -4.26 38.74 -1.43
CA GLY A 20 -4.61 37.48 -2.07
C GLY A 20 -4.94 36.39 -1.02
N PRO A 21 -5.68 35.34 -1.41
CA PRO A 21 -6.18 34.35 -0.46
C PRO A 21 -5.02 33.72 0.34
N PRO A 22 -5.22 33.46 1.64
CA PRO A 22 -4.17 32.94 2.51
C PRO A 22 -3.67 31.59 2.00
N ALA A 23 -2.36 31.36 2.06
CA ALA A 23 -1.69 30.13 1.61
C ALA A 23 -2.28 28.83 2.18
N ALA A 24 -3.05 28.90 3.27
CA ALA A 24 -3.83 27.80 3.83
C ALA A 24 -4.92 27.27 2.87
N ALA A 25 -5.59 28.15 2.11
CA ALA A 25 -6.61 27.77 1.13
C ALA A 25 -6.01 27.00 -0.06
N MET A 26 -4.76 27.33 -0.43
CA MET A 26 -4.03 26.65 -1.49
C MET A 26 -3.57 25.23 -1.08
N LYS A 27 -3.21 25.04 0.20
CA LYS A 27 -2.84 23.72 0.76
C LYS A 27 -4.04 22.78 0.89
N ALA A 28 -5.21 23.31 1.28
CA ALA A 28 -6.44 22.53 1.38
C ALA A 28 -6.91 22.02 0.01
N ALA A 29 -6.80 22.83 -1.05
CA ALA A 29 -7.12 22.42 -2.41
C ALA A 29 -6.20 21.28 -2.90
N VAL A 30 -4.90 21.31 -2.58
CA VAL A 30 -3.95 20.25 -2.96
C VAL A 30 -4.22 18.93 -2.22
N LEU A 31 -4.65 18.97 -0.96
CA LEU A 31 -5.06 17.74 -0.25
C LEU A 31 -6.34 17.11 -0.83
N LEU A 32 -7.30 17.92 -1.32
CA LEU A 32 -8.51 17.39 -1.96
C LEU A 32 -8.23 16.78 -3.35
N LEU A 33 -7.22 17.26 -4.10
CA LEU A 33 -6.82 16.64 -5.37
C LEU A 33 -6.02 15.34 -5.20
N ALA A 34 -5.36 15.13 -4.06
CA ALA A 34 -4.63 13.89 -3.77
C ALA A 34 -5.54 12.72 -3.35
N ALA A 35 -6.81 12.99 -3.02
CA ALA A 35 -7.84 11.97 -2.82
C ALA A 35 -8.44 11.44 -4.14
N GLY A 36 -7.75 11.69 -5.27
CA GLY A 36 -8.14 11.28 -6.60
C GLY A 36 -8.22 9.76 -6.74
N ALA A 37 -9.47 9.27 -6.66
CA ALA A 37 -9.97 8.05 -7.26
C ALA A 37 -9.05 6.82 -7.16
N ALA A 38 -9.17 6.09 -6.04
CA ALA A 38 -9.11 4.64 -6.14
C ALA A 38 -10.27 4.23 -7.06
N VAL A 39 -10.01 4.16 -8.36
CA VAL A 39 -10.90 3.55 -9.34
C VAL A 39 -11.09 2.11 -8.90
N ALA A 40 -12.23 1.83 -8.25
CA ALA A 40 -12.66 0.48 -7.95
C ALA A 40 -12.58 -0.28 -9.27
N GLN A 41 -11.64 -1.22 -9.35
CA GLN A 41 -11.54 -2.10 -10.50
C GLN A 41 -12.90 -2.78 -10.64
N PRO A 42 -13.50 -2.83 -11.85
CA PRO A 42 -14.73 -3.56 -12.04
C PRO A 42 -14.55 -4.96 -11.46
N ALA A 43 -15.52 -5.40 -10.65
CA ALA A 43 -15.47 -6.73 -10.06
C ALA A 43 -15.27 -7.73 -11.20
N CYS A 44 -14.23 -8.56 -11.10
CA CYS A 44 -14.01 -9.60 -12.09
C CYS A 44 -15.10 -10.65 -11.87
N ASP A 45 -16.00 -10.80 -12.84
CA ASP A 45 -17.10 -11.78 -12.75
C ASP A 45 -16.61 -13.23 -12.72
N LYS A 46 -15.31 -13.46 -13.00
CA LYS A 46 -14.65 -14.77 -13.03
C LYS A 46 -13.24 -14.67 -12.42
N PRO A 47 -13.13 -14.54 -11.09
CA PRO A 47 -11.83 -14.46 -10.45
C PRO A 47 -11.05 -15.77 -10.63
N VAL A 48 -9.74 -15.65 -10.80
CA VAL A 48 -8.80 -16.78 -10.69
C VAL A 48 -8.12 -16.67 -9.34
N TYR A 49 -8.20 -17.72 -8.54
CA TYR A 49 -7.54 -17.82 -7.25
C TYR A 49 -6.24 -18.59 -7.42
N LEU A 50 -5.12 -17.87 -7.37
CA LEU A 50 -3.79 -18.46 -7.45
C LEU A 50 -3.36 -18.92 -6.06
N THR A 51 -3.05 -20.21 -5.93
CA THR A 51 -2.57 -20.81 -4.69
C THR A 51 -1.20 -21.43 -4.89
N PHE A 52 -0.40 -21.40 -3.84
CA PHE A 52 0.89 -22.09 -3.79
C PHE A 52 0.96 -22.94 -2.54
N ASP A 53 1.18 -24.24 -2.71
CA ASP A 53 1.58 -25.12 -1.62
C ASP A 53 3.10 -24.98 -1.45
N THR A 54 3.59 -25.12 -0.22
CA THR A 54 5.02 -25.04 0.05
C THR A 54 5.82 -26.15 -0.66
N GLY A 55 7.12 -25.96 -0.71
CA GLY A 55 8.05 -26.91 -1.32
C GLY A 55 9.47 -26.56 -0.89
N HIS A 56 10.48 -26.96 -1.67
CA HIS A 56 11.90 -26.77 -1.30
C HIS A 56 12.43 -25.31 -1.32
N MET A 57 11.55 -24.32 -1.50
CA MET A 57 11.81 -22.85 -1.52
C MET A 57 12.79 -22.31 -2.58
N GLY A 58 13.34 -23.15 -3.44
CA GLY A 58 14.36 -22.74 -4.42
C GLY A 58 13.88 -21.70 -5.46
N VAL A 59 12.58 -21.65 -5.73
CA VAL A 59 11.95 -20.69 -6.64
C VAL A 59 11.15 -19.60 -5.92
N ALA A 60 11.16 -19.58 -4.58
CA ALA A 60 10.38 -18.63 -3.79
C ALA A 60 10.69 -17.15 -4.16
N PRO A 61 11.95 -16.74 -4.38
CA PRO A 61 12.24 -15.38 -4.85
C PRO A 61 11.58 -15.04 -6.20
N LEU A 62 11.60 -15.96 -7.16
CA LEU A 62 10.98 -15.74 -8.48
C LEU A 62 9.45 -15.60 -8.37
N ILE A 63 8.82 -16.39 -7.50
CA ILE A 63 7.37 -16.30 -7.23
C ILE A 63 7.05 -14.90 -6.70
N ALA A 64 7.78 -14.45 -5.67
CA ALA A 64 7.62 -13.12 -5.07
C ALA A 64 7.76 -11.98 -6.10
N GLU A 65 8.84 -12.01 -6.88
CA GLU A 65 9.09 -11.01 -7.92
C GLU A 65 7.99 -10.98 -8.98
N THR A 66 7.51 -12.15 -9.40
CA THR A 66 6.47 -12.28 -10.42
C THR A 66 5.13 -11.77 -9.92
N LEU A 67 4.71 -12.17 -8.72
CA LEU A 67 3.47 -11.68 -8.10
C LEU A 67 3.49 -10.17 -7.97
N LYS A 68 4.59 -9.60 -7.49
CA LYS A 68 4.78 -8.15 -7.36
C LYS A 68 4.75 -7.45 -8.71
N LYS A 69 5.45 -7.97 -9.73
CA LYS A 69 5.49 -7.42 -11.09
C LYS A 69 4.09 -7.29 -11.70
N HIS A 70 3.22 -8.26 -11.42
CA HIS A 70 1.86 -8.30 -11.96
C HIS A 70 0.81 -7.73 -10.99
N ASN A 71 1.22 -7.23 -9.82
CA ASN A 71 0.33 -6.79 -8.73
C ASN A 71 -0.75 -7.85 -8.40
N ALA A 72 -0.37 -9.14 -8.48
CA ALA A 72 -1.26 -10.25 -8.23
C ALA A 72 -1.25 -10.63 -6.73
N LYS A 73 -2.42 -10.94 -6.18
CA LYS A 73 -2.55 -11.56 -4.85
C LYS A 73 -2.71 -13.06 -5.01
N ALA A 74 -2.26 -13.79 -4.00
CA ALA A 74 -2.24 -15.24 -3.96
C ALA A 74 -2.48 -15.71 -2.53
N THR A 75 -2.80 -16.99 -2.39
CA THR A 75 -2.87 -17.68 -1.08
C THR A 75 -1.75 -18.70 -1.00
N PHE A 76 -1.02 -18.71 0.10
CA PHE A 76 0.03 -19.70 0.36
C PHE A 76 -0.45 -20.73 1.39
N PHE A 77 -0.36 -22.01 1.06
CA PHE A 77 -0.63 -23.10 1.98
C PHE A 77 0.70 -23.65 2.50
N LEU A 78 0.92 -23.52 3.82
CA LEU A 78 2.22 -23.73 4.44
C LEU A 78 2.29 -25.08 5.18
N ALA A 79 3.33 -25.84 4.88
CA ALA A 79 3.86 -26.97 5.65
C ALA A 79 5.34 -26.72 6.00
N SER A 80 5.89 -27.50 6.94
CA SER A 80 7.30 -27.42 7.39
C SER A 80 8.19 -28.38 6.59
N GLU A 81 8.43 -28.09 5.31
CA GLU A 81 9.14 -28.98 4.39
C GLU A 81 10.66 -28.75 4.34
N PRO A 82 11.47 -29.76 3.97
CA PRO A 82 12.90 -29.59 3.75
C PRO A 82 13.21 -28.59 2.64
N THR A 83 14.20 -27.73 2.87
CA THR A 83 14.65 -26.71 1.90
C THR A 83 16.00 -27.05 1.30
N LEU A 84 16.33 -26.42 0.17
CA LEU A 84 17.66 -26.59 -0.45
C LEU A 84 18.82 -26.03 0.40
N THR A 85 18.52 -25.21 1.41
CA THR A 85 19.51 -24.66 2.36
C THR A 85 19.75 -25.57 3.56
N GLY A 86 19.12 -26.75 3.61
CA GLY A 86 19.30 -27.74 4.67
C GLY A 86 18.45 -27.51 5.93
N GLY A 87 17.56 -26.52 5.90
CA GLY A 87 16.59 -26.22 6.96
C GLY A 87 15.16 -26.56 6.55
N THR A 88 14.17 -25.90 7.14
CA THR A 88 12.75 -26.09 6.80
C THR A 88 12.12 -24.81 6.27
N THR A 89 11.03 -24.92 5.51
CA THR A 89 10.29 -23.78 4.97
C THR A 89 9.79 -22.82 6.04
N LEU A 90 9.60 -23.28 7.29
CA LEU A 90 9.08 -22.48 8.40
C LEU A 90 10.14 -22.14 9.45
N ASP A 91 11.43 -22.31 9.14
CA ASP A 91 12.52 -21.94 10.04
C ASP A 91 12.84 -20.43 10.04
N GLU A 92 13.79 -20.03 10.89
CA GLU A 92 14.24 -18.64 11.01
C GLU A 92 14.89 -18.08 9.74
N THR A 93 15.42 -18.94 8.86
CA THR A 93 16.00 -18.51 7.58
C THR A 93 14.91 -17.99 6.65
N TRP A 94 13.75 -18.66 6.63
CA TRP A 94 12.63 -18.32 5.75
C TRP A 94 11.57 -17.42 6.39
N ALA A 95 11.57 -17.28 7.72
CA ALA A 95 10.62 -16.42 8.43
C ALA A 95 10.59 -14.96 7.92
N PRO A 96 11.71 -14.29 7.58
CA PRO A 96 11.67 -12.96 6.96
C PRO A 96 10.92 -12.94 5.63
N TRP A 97 11.13 -13.95 4.79
CA TRP A 97 10.49 -14.05 3.47
C TRP A 97 8.97 -14.17 3.58
N TRP A 98 8.48 -14.96 4.53
CA TRP A 98 7.03 -15.07 4.80
C TRP A 98 6.43 -13.76 5.34
N ARG A 99 7.14 -13.06 6.21
CA ARG A 99 6.70 -11.74 6.71
C ARG A 99 6.54 -10.72 5.59
N GLU A 100 7.41 -10.76 4.58
CA GLU A 100 7.23 -9.93 3.39
C GLU A 100 5.97 -10.31 2.60
N ARG A 101 5.69 -11.61 2.44
CA ARG A 101 4.46 -12.07 1.76
C ARG A 101 3.19 -11.55 2.49
N VAL A 102 3.19 -11.54 3.83
CA VAL A 102 2.12 -10.93 4.63
C VAL A 102 2.03 -9.41 4.40
N ALA A 103 3.16 -8.71 4.44
CA ALA A 103 3.19 -7.26 4.22
C ALA A 103 2.73 -6.86 2.81
N GLU A 104 2.92 -7.75 1.83
CA GLU A 104 2.40 -7.60 0.48
C GLU A 104 0.89 -7.89 0.37
N GLY A 105 0.23 -8.39 1.41
CA GLY A 105 -1.21 -8.62 1.45
C GLY A 105 -1.64 -9.92 0.77
N HIS A 106 -0.80 -10.96 0.82
CA HIS A 106 -1.18 -12.32 0.46
C HIS A 106 -1.88 -13.04 1.62
N ASP A 107 -2.71 -14.02 1.29
CA ASP A 107 -3.41 -14.85 2.27
C ASP A 107 -2.61 -16.12 2.59
N PHE A 108 -2.94 -16.75 3.73
CA PHE A 108 -2.24 -17.93 4.25
C PHE A 108 -3.23 -18.99 4.72
N GLY A 109 -2.90 -20.25 4.46
CA GLY A 109 -3.60 -21.43 4.96
C GLY A 109 -2.62 -22.49 5.46
N SER A 110 -3.13 -23.47 6.20
CA SER A 110 -2.35 -24.65 6.61
C SER A 110 -2.31 -25.68 5.48
N HIS A 111 -1.14 -26.30 5.28
CA HIS A 111 -0.93 -27.46 4.41
C HIS A 111 -0.46 -28.68 5.20
N THR A 112 -0.99 -28.84 6.43
CA THR A 112 -0.47 -29.74 7.49
C THR A 112 0.91 -29.31 8.00
N TRP A 113 1.46 -30.00 9.01
CA TRP A 113 2.79 -29.72 9.53
C TRP A 113 3.89 -30.45 8.75
N GLU A 114 3.75 -31.77 8.59
CA GLU A 114 4.75 -32.64 7.95
C GLU A 114 4.52 -32.86 6.43
N HIS A 115 3.58 -32.12 5.81
CA HIS A 115 3.17 -32.34 4.42
C HIS A 115 2.65 -33.79 4.20
N ASP A 116 1.87 -34.29 5.17
CA ASP A 116 1.33 -35.64 5.16
C ASP A 116 0.12 -35.79 4.23
N ILE A 117 -0.09 -37.01 3.74
CA ILE A 117 -1.32 -37.39 3.05
C ILE A 117 -2.34 -37.86 4.07
N PHE A 118 -3.47 -37.17 4.15
CA PHE A 118 -4.62 -37.61 4.93
C PHE A 118 -5.39 -38.71 4.17
N LEU A 119 -5.61 -39.86 4.80
CA LEU A 119 -6.17 -41.07 4.17
C LEU A 119 -7.57 -41.46 4.67
N GLU A 120 -8.21 -40.70 5.57
CA GLU A 120 -9.43 -41.17 6.29
C GLU A 120 -10.65 -41.39 5.37
N ASP A 121 -10.66 -40.79 4.17
CA ASP A 121 -11.68 -41.02 3.13
C ASP A 121 -11.21 -41.96 2.01
N VAL A 122 -10.10 -42.68 2.20
CA VAL A 122 -9.56 -43.65 1.24
C VAL A 122 -10.15 -45.04 1.55
N LEU A 123 -11.36 -45.28 1.01
CA LEU A 123 -12.19 -46.50 1.05
C LEU A 123 -13.14 -46.68 2.25
#